data_AF-A0A2K5RL79-F1
#
_entry.id   AF-A0A2K5RL79-F1
#
_cell.length_a   1.000
_cell.length_b   1.000
_cell.length_c   1.000
_cell.angle_alpha   90.00
_cell.angle_beta   90.00
_cell.angle_gamma   90.00
#
_symmetry.space_group_name_H-M   'P 1'
#
loop_
_entity.id
_entity.type
_entity.pdbx_description
1 polymer ?
#
loop_
_entity_poly.entity_id
_entity_poly.type
_entity_poly.pdbx_seq_one_letter_code
_entity_poly.pdbx_strand_id
1 'polypeptide(L)'
;MALVLILQLLTLFPPVSYPKPWLGARPATVVTPRVNVTLRCRAPQPAWRFALFKSGETDPLLLREVSSELAEFFLEEVTPAQGGSYHCCYGKPDWAPSVWSQPSDALELLVTDSSSSDYTRENLVRLGLAGLVLISLGVLVAFDCRSQNHAPAGVRP
;
A
#
# COMPACT_ATOMS: atom_id res chain seq x y z
N MET A 1 52.81 2.82 15.32
CA MET A 1 52.77 1.91 14.15
C MET A 1 51.73 0.80 14.33
N ALA A 2 51.87 -0.08 15.33
CA ALA A 2 50.91 -1.16 15.57
C ALA A 2 49.48 -0.66 15.91
N LEU A 3 49.33 0.33 16.80
CA LEU A 3 48.03 0.93 17.14
C LEU A 3 47.29 1.51 15.92
N VAL A 4 48.03 2.13 15.01
CA VAL A 4 47.48 2.67 13.75
C VAL A 4 47.00 1.54 12.85
N LEU A 5 47.77 0.46 12.72
CA LEU A 5 47.40 -0.71 11.93
C LEU A 5 46.20 -1.46 12.53
N ILE A 6 46.05 -1.49 13.86
CA ILE A 6 44.92 -2.09 14.56
C ILE A 6 43.65 -1.24 14.39
N LEU A 7 43.76 0.09 14.51
CA LEU A 7 42.69 1.03 14.15
C LEU A 7 42.27 0.87 12.68
N GLN A 8 43.25 0.72 11.76
CA GLN A 8 42.99 0.48 10.34
C GLN A 8 42.36 -0.90 10.06
N LEU A 9 42.73 -1.95 10.79
CA LEU A 9 42.09 -3.27 10.68
C LEU A 9 40.66 -3.27 11.23
N LEU A 10 40.40 -2.53 12.32
CA LEU A 10 39.06 -2.35 12.88
C LEU A 10 38.13 -1.50 11.98
N THR A 11 38.69 -0.65 11.11
CA THR A 11 37.93 0.03 10.04
C THR A 11 37.70 -0.84 8.81
N LEU A 12 38.54 -1.86 8.58
CA LEU A 12 38.49 -2.72 7.38
C LEU A 12 37.65 -3.99 7.60
N PHE A 13 37.56 -4.46 8.84
CA PHE A 13 36.67 -5.55 9.27
C PHE A 13 35.79 -5.01 10.40
N PRO A 14 34.51 -4.64 10.14
CA PRO A 14 33.63 -4.22 11.21
C PRO A 14 33.35 -5.43 12.12
N PRO A 15 33.74 -5.42 13.42
CA PRO A 15 33.14 -6.35 14.35
C PRO A 15 31.68 -5.91 14.53
N VAL A 16 30.75 -6.87 14.50
CA VAL A 16 29.31 -6.67 14.72
C VAL A 16 28.56 -6.21 13.47
N SER A 17 27.73 -7.09 12.91
CA SER A 17 26.68 -6.72 11.97
C SER A 17 25.85 -5.59 12.60
N TYR A 18 25.98 -4.37 12.08
CA TYR A 18 25.19 -3.24 12.59
C TYR A 18 23.70 -3.60 12.55
N PRO A 19 22.96 -3.39 13.65
CA PRO A 19 21.59 -3.83 13.74
C PRO A 19 20.75 -3.19 12.64
N LYS A 20 19.91 -3.99 11.97
CA LYS A 20 19.05 -3.50 10.88
C LYS A 20 18.10 -2.40 11.39
N PRO A 21 17.80 -1.37 10.57
CA PRO A 21 16.77 -0.40 10.90
C PRO A 21 15.38 -1.00 10.75
N TRP A 22 14.40 -0.34 11.36
CA TRP A 22 12.97 -0.60 11.16
C TRP A 22 12.44 0.30 10.04
N LEU A 23 11.55 -0.24 9.20
CA LEU A 23 10.87 0.50 8.14
C LEU A 23 9.35 0.28 8.26
N GLY A 24 8.58 1.37 8.17
CA GLY A 24 7.12 1.30 8.15
C GLY A 24 6.50 2.39 7.27
N ALA A 25 5.26 2.18 6.86
CA ALA A 25 4.48 3.16 6.09
C ALA A 25 3.42 3.84 6.96
N ARG A 26 3.15 5.11 6.64
CA ARG A 26 2.01 5.88 7.15
C ARG A 26 1.27 6.51 5.95
N PRO A 27 -0.07 6.47 5.88
CA PRO A 27 -1.01 5.93 6.87
C PRO A 27 -1.09 4.40 6.93
N ALA A 28 -0.82 3.71 5.83
CA ALA A 28 -0.86 2.25 5.75
C ALA A 28 0.08 1.74 4.63
N THR A 29 0.30 0.43 4.59
CA THR A 29 1.03 -0.26 3.50
C THR A 29 0.16 -0.55 2.29
N VAL A 30 -1.17 -0.47 2.44
CA VAL A 30 -2.13 -0.60 1.35
C VAL A 30 -2.84 0.74 1.17
N VAL A 31 -2.67 1.36 0.02
CA VAL A 31 -3.20 2.70 -0.25
C VAL A 31 -3.88 2.77 -1.62
N THR A 32 -4.78 3.74 -1.77
CA THR A 32 -5.33 4.10 -3.07
C THR A 32 -4.36 5.02 -3.81
N PRO A 33 -4.39 5.05 -5.15
CA PRO A 33 -3.54 5.99 -5.88
C PRO A 33 -3.85 7.45 -5.54
N ARG A 34 -2.89 8.34 -5.81
CA ARG A 34 -2.93 9.78 -5.52
C ARG A 34 -2.98 10.15 -4.03
N VAL A 35 -2.74 9.19 -3.14
CA VAL A 35 -2.57 9.44 -1.70
C VAL A 35 -1.10 9.58 -1.39
N ASN A 36 -0.77 10.52 -0.51
CA ASN A 36 0.61 10.71 -0.04
C ASN A 36 0.95 9.64 1.00
N VAL A 37 2.08 8.98 0.82
CA VAL A 37 2.60 7.98 1.75
C VAL A 37 3.92 8.45 2.32
N THR A 38 4.07 8.32 3.64
CA THR A 38 5.33 8.59 4.32
C THR A 38 5.94 7.27 4.78
N LEU A 39 7.10 6.95 4.23
CA LEU A 39 7.91 5.83 4.67
C LEU A 39 8.85 6.30 5.78
N ARG A 40 8.73 5.68 6.95
CA ARG A 40 9.46 6.03 8.18
C ARG A 40 10.53 4.98 8.42
N CYS A 41 11.78 5.41 8.38
CA CYS A 41 12.92 4.56 8.67
C CYS A 41 13.52 4.94 10.01
N ARG A 42 13.56 4.00 10.96
CA ARG A 42 14.12 4.21 12.30
C ARG A 42 15.37 3.34 12.50
N ALA A 43 16.52 3.98 12.67
CA ALA A 43 17.75 3.33 13.06
C ALA A 43 17.77 3.01 14.57
N PRO A 44 18.48 1.96 15.00
CA PRO A 44 18.61 1.61 16.43
C PRO A 44 19.40 2.63 17.26
N GLN A 45 20.15 3.51 16.60
CA GLN A 45 20.92 4.61 17.18
C GLN A 45 20.81 5.82 16.24
N PRO A 46 21.03 7.06 16.74
CA PRO A 46 21.12 8.23 15.88
C PRO A 46 22.12 8.01 14.75
N ALA A 47 21.67 8.26 13.53
CA ALA A 47 22.47 8.16 12.33
C ALA A 47 22.70 9.55 11.73
N TRP A 48 23.50 9.61 10.66
CA TRP A 48 23.69 10.84 9.88
C TRP A 48 22.92 10.82 8.58
N ARG A 49 22.84 9.66 7.94
CA ARG A 49 22.27 9.49 6.60
C ARG A 49 21.43 8.24 6.53
N PHE A 50 20.34 8.32 5.79
CA PHE A 50 19.40 7.24 5.53
C PHE A 50 19.17 7.15 4.03
N ALA A 51 19.15 5.93 3.52
CA ALA A 51 18.92 5.61 2.13
C ALA A 51 17.71 4.68 2.02
N LEU A 52 16.75 5.05 1.18
CA LEU A 52 15.60 4.24 0.84
C LEU A 52 15.85 3.61 -0.53
N PHE A 53 15.70 2.31 -0.62
CA PHE A 53 15.86 1.54 -1.84
C PHE A 53 14.53 0.87 -2.21
N LYS A 54 14.29 0.76 -3.51
CA LYS A 54 13.20 -0.01 -4.08
C LYS A 54 13.77 -1.28 -4.70
N SER A 55 13.09 -2.41 -4.53
CA SER A 55 13.52 -3.67 -5.13
C SER A 55 13.61 -3.54 -6.66
N GLY A 56 14.75 -3.96 -7.22
CA GLY A 56 15.06 -3.82 -8.64
C GLY A 56 15.90 -2.59 -8.99
N GLU A 57 16.11 -1.66 -8.05
CA GLU A 57 17.00 -0.52 -8.22
C GLU A 57 18.31 -0.74 -7.46
N THR A 58 19.43 -0.45 -8.11
CA THR A 58 20.78 -0.55 -7.50
C THR A 58 21.10 0.72 -6.71
N ASP A 59 20.61 1.87 -7.17
CA ASP A 59 20.82 3.17 -6.56
C ASP A 59 19.70 3.48 -5.55
N PRO A 60 19.98 4.26 -4.50
CA PRO A 60 18.95 4.68 -3.56
C PRO A 60 17.96 5.61 -4.24
N LEU A 61 16.67 5.27 -4.14
CA LEU A 61 15.58 6.08 -4.65
C LEU A 61 15.57 7.47 -4.00
N LEU A 62 15.77 7.50 -2.67
CA LEU A 62 15.78 8.70 -1.86
C LEU A 62 16.88 8.62 -0.81
N LEU A 63 17.61 9.73 -0.65
CA LEU A 63 18.63 9.89 0.38
C LEU A 63 18.27 11.08 1.28
N ARG A 64 18.35 10.88 2.60
CA ARG A 64 18.14 11.94 3.59
C ARG A 64 19.26 11.95 4.60
N GLU A 65 19.84 13.13 4.81
CA GLU A 65 20.78 13.37 5.90
C GLU A 65 20.02 14.00 7.08
N VAL A 66 19.96 13.27 8.19
CA VAL A 66 19.26 13.67 9.42
C VAL A 66 20.07 13.17 10.59
N SER A 67 20.42 14.06 11.52
CA SER A 67 21.11 13.75 12.78
C SER A 67 20.16 13.22 13.85
N SER A 68 19.35 12.22 13.50
CA SER A 68 18.33 11.62 14.37
C SER A 68 18.30 10.11 14.17
N GLU A 69 17.56 9.42 15.04
CA GLU A 69 17.23 8.00 14.88
C GLU A 69 16.18 7.75 13.80
N LEU A 70 15.42 8.78 13.39
CA LEU A 70 14.30 8.65 12.48
C LEU A 70 14.47 9.54 11.24
N ALA A 71 14.33 8.93 10.06
CA ALA A 71 14.16 9.62 8.79
C ALA A 71 12.78 9.34 8.19
N GLU A 72 12.22 10.36 7.56
CA GLU A 72 10.93 10.29 6.87
C GLU A 72 11.14 10.57 5.39
N PHE A 73 10.62 9.68 4.56
CA PHE A 73 10.64 9.74 3.10
C PHE A 73 9.22 9.92 2.60
N PHE A 74 8.97 11.01 1.87
CA PHE A 74 7.65 11.34 1.35
C PHE A 74 7.52 10.84 -0.09
N LEU A 75 6.52 10.01 -0.33
CA LEU A 75 6.08 9.60 -1.66
C LEU A 75 4.80 10.38 -1.97
N GLU A 76 4.91 11.37 -2.84
CA GLU A 76 3.79 12.21 -3.28
C GLU A 76 2.99 11.52 -4.39
N GLU A 77 1.66 11.70 -4.35
CA GLU A 77 0.71 11.23 -5.36
C GLU A 77 0.97 9.80 -5.84
N VAL A 78 1.05 8.85 -4.90
CA VAL A 78 1.51 7.49 -5.20
C VAL A 78 0.71 6.86 -6.34
N THR A 79 1.43 6.37 -7.34
CA THR A 79 0.89 5.67 -8.51
C THR A 79 1.03 4.15 -8.36
N PRO A 80 0.26 3.33 -9.11
CA PRO A 80 0.44 1.88 -9.09
C PRO A 80 1.86 1.42 -9.42
N ALA A 81 2.59 2.18 -10.26
CA ALA A 81 3.99 1.91 -10.59
C ALA A 81 4.96 2.14 -9.42
N GLN A 82 4.59 3.00 -8.46
CA GLN A 82 5.33 3.19 -7.22
C GLN A 82 5.03 2.10 -6.18
N GLY A 83 4.10 1.18 -6.45
CA GLY A 83 3.97 -0.03 -5.65
C GLY A 83 5.23 -0.89 -5.71
N GLY A 84 5.40 -1.74 -4.70
CA GLY A 84 6.47 -2.74 -4.62
C GLY A 84 7.18 -2.79 -3.27
N SER A 85 8.31 -3.48 -3.27
CA SER A 85 9.09 -3.77 -2.07
C SER A 85 10.13 -2.68 -1.79
N TYR A 86 10.11 -2.13 -0.58
CA TYR A 86 11.04 -1.10 -0.13
C TYR A 86 11.91 -1.61 1.01
N HIS A 87 13.18 -1.19 1.05
CA HIS A 87 14.07 -1.44 2.17
C HIS A 87 14.87 -0.17 2.50
N CYS A 88 15.25 -0.03 3.77
CA CYS A 88 15.99 1.12 4.25
C CYS A 88 17.35 0.70 4.83
N CYS A 89 18.36 1.53 4.59
CA CYS A 89 19.67 1.44 5.22
C CYS A 89 20.02 2.78 5.87
N TYR A 90 20.91 2.77 6.85
CA TYR A 90 21.47 3.99 7.42
C TYR A 90 23.00 3.96 7.41
N GLY A 91 23.60 5.14 7.53
CA GLY A 91 25.04 5.33 7.63
C GLY A 91 25.39 6.30 8.75
N LYS A 92 26.50 6.01 9.42
CA LYS A 92 27.07 6.90 10.43
C LYS A 92 28.09 7.88 9.82
N PRO A 93 28.39 9.02 10.48
CA PRO A 93 29.33 10.02 9.95
C PRO A 93 30.77 9.48 9.79
N ASP A 94 31.17 8.52 10.61
CA ASP A 94 32.48 7.89 10.62
C ASP A 94 32.67 6.85 9.50
N TRP A 95 31.61 6.51 8.77
CA TRP A 95 31.64 5.49 7.72
C TRP A 95 31.97 6.13 6.36
N ALA A 96 32.63 5.36 5.50
CA ALA A 96 32.85 5.77 4.12
C ALA A 96 31.51 5.94 3.36
N PRO A 97 31.43 6.83 2.36
CA PRO A 97 30.18 7.12 1.65
C PRO A 97 29.49 5.92 0.99
N SER A 98 30.23 4.87 0.63
CA SER A 98 29.68 3.63 0.05
C SER A 98 29.24 2.59 1.09
N VAL A 99 29.51 2.82 2.38
CA VAL A 99 29.26 1.85 3.46
C VAL A 99 27.92 2.14 4.15
N TRP A 100 27.10 1.10 4.23
CA TRP A 100 25.74 1.14 4.78
C TRP A 100 25.54 0.06 5.84
N SER A 101 24.50 0.23 6.67
CA SER A 101 24.05 -0.78 7.62
C SER A 101 23.48 -1.99 6.89
N GLN A 102 23.16 -3.05 7.64
CA GLN A 102 22.27 -4.09 7.13
C GLN A 102 20.92 -3.46 6.70
N PRO A 103 20.30 -3.90 5.59
CA PRO A 103 18.99 -3.43 5.18
C PRO A 103 17.89 -3.81 6.18
N SER A 104 16.86 -2.98 6.26
CA SER A 104 15.62 -3.28 6.99
C SER A 104 14.92 -4.50 6.41
N ASP A 105 13.92 -5.00 7.14
CA ASP A 105 12.92 -5.89 6.52
C ASP A 105 12.25 -5.18 5.34
N ALA A 106 11.93 -5.96 4.31
CA ALA A 106 11.23 -5.49 3.14
C ALA A 106 9.80 -5.06 3.51
N LEU A 107 9.44 -3.85 3.09
CA LEU A 107 8.12 -3.27 3.26
C LEU A 107 7.41 -3.26 1.90
N GLU A 108 6.40 -4.09 1.74
CA GLU A 108 5.55 -4.11 0.54
C GLU A 108 4.53 -2.98 0.59
N LEU A 109 4.66 -2.02 -0.34
CA LEU A 109 3.68 -0.97 -0.57
C LEU A 109 2.74 -1.39 -1.71
N LEU A 110 1.48 -1.65 -1.37
CA LEU A 110 0.45 -2.05 -2.32
C LEU A 110 -0.43 -0.85 -2.66
N VAL A 111 -0.58 -0.56 -3.94
CA VAL A 111 -1.40 0.54 -4.45
C VAL A 111 -2.56 -0.05 -5.24
N THR A 112 -3.77 0.02 -4.68
CA THR A 112 -4.97 -0.60 -5.27
C THR A 112 -6.06 0.42 -5.53
N ASP A 113 -6.68 0.35 -6.72
CA ASP A 113 -7.86 1.14 -7.06
C ASP A 113 -9.09 0.64 -6.28
N SER A 114 -9.43 1.29 -5.17
CA SER A 114 -10.62 0.94 -4.38
C SER A 114 -11.94 1.20 -5.14
N SER A 115 -11.91 2.03 -6.19
CA SER A 115 -13.11 2.45 -6.93
C SER A 115 -13.68 1.38 -7.88
N SER A 116 -12.97 0.29 -8.14
CA SER A 116 -13.40 -0.71 -9.12
C SER A 116 -14.44 -1.72 -8.57
N SER A 117 -14.51 -1.93 -7.25
CA SER A 117 -15.43 -2.93 -6.67
C SER A 117 -16.84 -2.38 -6.38
N ASP A 118 -16.95 -1.08 -6.08
CA ASP A 118 -18.20 -0.49 -5.58
C ASP A 118 -19.24 -0.26 -6.67
N TYR A 119 -18.82 0.10 -7.89
CA TYR A 119 -19.75 0.38 -9.00
C TYR A 119 -20.54 -0.87 -9.40
N THR A 120 -19.96 -2.07 -9.26
CA THR A 120 -20.62 -3.31 -9.70
C THR A 120 -21.69 -3.76 -8.71
N ARG A 121 -21.47 -3.62 -7.39
CA ARG A 121 -22.44 -4.02 -6.37
C ARG A 121 -23.64 -3.08 -6.30
N GLU A 122 -23.42 -1.77 -6.37
CA GLU A 122 -24.52 -0.81 -6.26
C GLU A 122 -25.44 -0.88 -7.50
N ASN A 123 -24.86 -1.05 -8.69
CA ASN A 123 -25.64 -1.24 -9.93
C ASN A 123 -26.45 -2.54 -9.90
N LEU A 124 -25.91 -3.64 -9.35
CA LEU A 124 -26.62 -4.91 -9.26
C LEU A 124 -27.82 -4.85 -8.30
N VAL A 125 -27.66 -4.17 -7.15
CA VAL A 125 -28.75 -4.01 -6.17
C VAL A 125 -29.88 -3.16 -6.77
N ARG A 126 -29.54 -2.07 -7.48
CA ARG A 126 -30.52 -1.22 -8.17
C ARG A 126 -31.24 -1.99 -9.29
N LEU A 127 -30.51 -2.78 -10.09
CA LEU A 127 -31.10 -3.62 -11.15
C LEU A 127 -31.99 -4.73 -10.57
N GLY A 128 -31.56 -5.35 -9.46
CA GLY A 128 -32.32 -6.38 -8.75
C GLY A 128 -33.64 -5.87 -8.17
N LEU A 129 -33.65 -4.69 -7.55
CA LEU A 129 -34.87 -4.03 -7.07
C LEU A 129 -35.82 -3.67 -8.22
N ALA A 130 -35.30 -3.10 -9.31
CA ALA A 130 -36.11 -2.79 -10.49
C ALA A 130 -36.73 -4.06 -11.10
N GLY A 131 -35.95 -5.14 -11.20
CA GLY A 131 -36.42 -6.44 -11.68
C GLY A 131 -37.53 -7.03 -10.79
N LEU A 132 -37.37 -7.00 -9.47
CA LEU A 132 -38.38 -7.47 -8.53
C LEU A 132 -39.70 -6.71 -8.66
N VAL A 133 -39.64 -5.38 -8.78
CA VAL A 133 -40.84 -4.54 -8.95
C VAL A 133 -41.58 -4.89 -10.25
N LEU A 134 -40.85 -5.07 -11.36
CA LEU A 134 -41.46 -5.44 -12.64
C LEU A 134 -42.10 -6.84 -12.59
N ILE A 135 -41.46 -7.80 -11.93
CA ILE A 135 -42.01 -9.15 -11.75
C ILE A 135 -43.28 -9.10 -10.90
N SER A 136 -43.27 -8.39 -9.76
CA SER A 136 -44.45 -8.23 -8.91
C SER A 136 -45.61 -7.59 -9.67
N LEU A 137 -45.35 -6.54 -10.46
CA LEU A 137 -46.36 -5.88 -11.28
C LEU A 137 -46.91 -6.83 -12.36
N GLY A 138 -46.04 -7.58 -13.03
CA GLY A 138 -46.42 -8.57 -14.05
C GLY A 138 -47.29 -9.70 -13.49
N VAL A 139 -46.99 -10.19 -12.28
CA VAL A 139 -47.81 -11.19 -11.58
C VAL A 139 -49.18 -10.61 -11.22
N LEU A 140 -49.23 -9.36 -10.73
CA LEU A 140 -50.49 -8.68 -10.41
C LEU A 140 -51.38 -8.53 -11.63
N VAL A 141 -50.81 -8.06 -12.76
CA VAL A 141 -51.54 -7.91 -14.02
C VAL A 141 -52.02 -9.27 -14.54
N ALA A 142 -51.18 -10.30 -14.50
CA ALA A 142 -51.56 -11.64 -14.93
C ALA A 142 -52.70 -12.21 -14.08
N PHE A 143 -52.67 -12.00 -12.76
CA PHE A 143 -53.73 -12.41 -11.85
C PHE A 143 -55.05 -11.68 -12.15
N ASP A 144 -55.00 -10.37 -12.38
CA ASP A 144 -56.17 -9.57 -12.73
C ASP A 144 -56.77 -9.98 -14.09
N CYS A 145 -55.93 -10.16 -15.12
CA CYS A 145 -56.35 -10.68 -16.42
C CYS A 145 -56.97 -12.07 -16.32
N ARG A 146 -56.38 -12.96 -15.51
CA ARG A 146 -56.93 -14.30 -15.26
C ARG A 146 -58.27 -14.22 -14.54
N SER A 147 -58.40 -13.33 -13.56
CA SER A 147 -59.66 -13.10 -12.84
C SER A 147 -60.77 -12.57 -13.76
N GLN A 148 -60.48 -11.62 -14.65
CA GLN A 148 -61.45 -11.11 -15.62
C GLN A 148 -61.89 -12.17 -16.64
N ASN A 149 -60.98 -13.05 -17.07
CA ASN A 149 -61.30 -14.18 -17.93
C ASN A 149 -62.18 -15.25 -17.25
N HIS A 150 -62.31 -15.22 -15.91
CA HIS A 150 -63.16 -16.13 -15.13
C HIS A 150 -64.52 -15.53 -14.74
N ALA A 151 -64.89 -14.34 -15.20
CA ALA A 151 -66.25 -13.84 -15.04
C ALA A 151 -67.22 -14.72 -15.87
N PRO A 152 -68.24 -15.37 -15.26
CA PRO A 152 -69.13 -16.27 -15.97
C PRO A 152 -70.01 -15.48 -16.96
N ALA A 153 -70.19 -16.04 -18.15
CA ALA A 153 -71.14 -15.56 -19.14
C ALA A 153 -72.53 -15.44 -18.51
N GLY A 154 -72.98 -14.21 -18.30
CA GLY A 154 -74.35 -13.90 -17.97
C GLY A 154 -75.25 -14.30 -19.14
N VAL A 155 -75.97 -15.41 -18.98
CA VAL A 155 -77.16 -15.75 -19.75
C VAL A 155 -78.14 -14.58 -19.64
N ARG A 156 -78.59 -14.04 -20.77
CA ARG A 156 -79.77 -13.17 -20.85
C ARG A 156 -80.83 -13.80 -21.76
N PRO A 157 -82.11 -13.65 -21.41
CA PRO A 157 -83.25 -14.27 -22.07
C PRO A 157 -83.57 -13.65 -23.44
#